data_AF-K2C943-F1
#
_entry.id   AF-K2C943-F1
#
_cell.length_a   1.000
_cell.length_b   1.000
_cell.length_c   1.000
_cell.angle_alpha   90.00
_cell.angle_beta   90.00
_cell.angle_gamma   90.00
#
_symmetry.space_group_name_H-M   'P 1'
#
loop_
_entity.id
_entity.type
_entity.pdbx_description
1 polymer ?
#
loop_
_entity_poly.entity_id
_entity_poly.type
_entity_poly.pdbx_seq_one_letter_code
_entity_poly.pdbx_strand_id
1 'polypeptide(L)'
;GFGVDKRISNLEAHCLSLLLQQPHRYYELERSLKKFGLDKLSVTDFDSSDHQIIAEALFKGLGQDEHETIHFVQDNTPESLAERLTQLSGPGMITEKNEDKLFEDLVRSLINLRLIRINTLLNQIRFIQSDEETAELDKTDLHSLTLNYTIARGKLDMALAKPVDTN
;
A
#
# COMPACT_ATOMS: atom_id res chain seq x y z
N GLY A 1 8.40 -15.22 3.27
CA GLY A 1 9.68 -15.65 3.86
C GLY A 1 9.99 -14.68 4.97
N PHE A 2 10.22 -15.15 6.21
CA PHE A 2 9.96 -14.40 7.45
C PHE A 2 10.39 -12.92 7.48
N GLY A 3 11.52 -12.55 6.86
CA GLY A 3 11.97 -11.15 6.75
C GLY A 3 11.15 -10.26 5.80
N VAL A 4 10.65 -10.82 4.69
CA VAL A 4 9.81 -10.10 3.72
C VAL A 4 8.44 -9.83 4.30
N ASP A 5 7.84 -10.81 4.98
CA ASP A 5 6.50 -10.70 5.55
C ASP A 5 6.48 -9.64 6.66
N LYS A 6 7.54 -9.59 7.49
CA LYS A 6 7.73 -8.51 8.47
C LYS A 6 7.90 -7.14 7.81
N ARG A 7 8.64 -7.06 6.70
CA ARG A 7 8.82 -5.79 5.97
C ARG A 7 7.51 -5.29 5.38
N ILE A 8 6.69 -6.18 4.80
CA ILE A 8 5.35 -5.87 4.30
C ILE A 8 4.48 -5.33 5.44
N SER A 9 4.40 -6.06 6.55
CA SER A 9 3.62 -5.65 7.72
C SER A 9 4.03 -4.28 8.27
N ASN A 10 5.33 -3.98 8.30
CA ASN A 10 5.83 -2.66 8.71
C ASN A 10 5.43 -1.55 7.73
N LEU A 11 5.50 -1.80 6.42
CA LEU A 11 5.11 -0.82 5.40
C LEU A 11 3.60 -0.56 5.43
N GLU A 12 2.79 -1.60 5.59
CA GLU A 12 1.35 -1.48 5.78
C GLU A 12 0.99 -0.63 7.00
N ALA A 13 1.60 -0.95 8.14
CA ALA A 13 1.39 -0.19 9.37
C ALA A 13 1.81 1.26 9.19
N HIS A 14 2.93 1.53 8.52
CA HIS A 14 3.42 2.88 8.27
C HIS A 14 2.48 3.68 7.36
N CYS A 15 2.01 3.09 6.25
CA CYS A 15 1.01 3.71 5.38
C CYS A 15 -0.27 4.06 6.14
N LEU A 16 -0.81 3.12 6.94
CA LEU A 16 -2.01 3.38 7.74
C LEU A 16 -1.78 4.45 8.79
N SER A 17 -0.64 4.42 9.47
CA SER A 17 -0.32 5.40 10.52
C SER A 17 -0.27 6.82 9.95
N LEU A 18 0.35 7.00 8.78
CA LEU A 18 0.43 8.30 8.11
C LEU A 18 -0.97 8.81 7.71
N LEU A 19 -1.81 7.93 7.17
CA LEU A 19 -3.17 8.31 6.77
C LEU A 19 -4.12 8.50 7.95
N LEU A 20 -3.94 7.79 9.05
CA LEU A 20 -4.70 8.01 10.29
C LEU A 20 -4.29 9.30 11.00
N GLN A 21 -3.08 9.82 10.74
CA GLN A 21 -2.69 11.14 11.22
C GLN A 21 -3.14 12.27 10.28
N GLN A 22 -3.16 12.02 8.96
CA GLN A 22 -3.51 13.01 7.94
C GLN A 22 -4.41 12.39 6.85
N PRO A 23 -5.72 12.17 7.12
CA PRO A 23 -6.61 11.50 6.17
C PRO A 23 -6.69 12.17 4.79
N HIS A 24 -6.64 13.50 4.73
CA HIS A 24 -6.69 14.26 3.47
C HIS A 24 -5.57 13.92 2.49
N ARG A 25 -4.40 13.47 2.99
CA ARG A 25 -3.26 13.09 2.16
C ARG A 25 -3.59 11.88 1.27
N TYR A 26 -4.68 11.16 1.52
CA TYR A 26 -5.20 10.15 0.59
C TYR A 26 -5.44 10.73 -0.81
N TYR A 27 -6.08 11.89 -0.92
CA TYR A 27 -6.40 12.47 -2.23
C TYR A 27 -5.16 13.02 -2.95
N GLU A 28 -4.18 13.52 -2.19
CA GLU A 28 -2.87 13.88 -2.73
C GLU A 28 -2.12 12.65 -3.24
N LEU A 29 -2.17 11.56 -2.48
CA LEU A 29 -1.59 10.27 -2.86
C LEU A 29 -2.23 9.76 -4.16
N GLU A 30 -3.56 9.79 -4.27
CA GLU A 30 -4.25 9.41 -5.51
C GLU A 30 -3.80 10.24 -6.71
N ARG A 31 -3.68 11.56 -6.54
CA ARG A 31 -3.17 12.44 -7.61
C ARG A 31 -1.74 12.09 -7.99
N SER A 32 -0.88 11.82 -7.01
CA SER A 32 0.51 11.41 -7.22
C SER A 32 0.59 10.09 -7.99
N LEU A 33 -0.14 9.06 -7.57
CA LEU A 33 -0.19 7.75 -8.22
C LEU A 33 -0.70 7.84 -9.67
N LYS A 34 -1.75 8.66 -9.89
CA LYS A 34 -2.33 8.87 -11.22
C LYS A 34 -1.35 9.46 -12.23
N LYS A 35 -0.41 10.32 -11.79
CA LYS A 35 0.65 10.88 -12.67
C LYS A 35 1.52 9.78 -13.32
N PHE A 36 1.64 8.63 -12.67
CA PHE A 36 2.42 7.48 -13.15
C PHE A 36 1.54 6.35 -13.72
N GLY A 37 0.23 6.56 -13.82
CA GLY A 37 -0.72 5.54 -14.26
C GLY A 37 -0.80 4.34 -13.32
N LEU A 38 -0.66 4.59 -12.01
CA LEU A 38 -0.82 3.63 -10.93
C LEU A 38 -2.24 3.73 -10.35
N ASP A 39 -2.77 2.59 -9.91
CA ASP A 39 -4.07 2.54 -9.25
C ASP A 39 -4.04 3.24 -7.89
N LYS A 40 -5.19 3.76 -7.46
CA LYS A 40 -5.34 4.34 -6.11
C LYS A 40 -5.00 3.33 -5.01
N LEU A 41 -4.65 3.83 -3.83
CA LEU A 41 -4.53 2.99 -2.63
C LEU A 41 -5.89 2.38 -2.30
N SER A 42 -5.90 1.09 -1.96
CA SER A 42 -7.12 0.34 -1.64
C SER A 42 -6.88 -0.72 -0.56
N VAL A 43 -7.96 -1.36 -0.10
CA VAL A 43 -7.88 -2.43 0.92
C VAL A 43 -7.00 -3.59 0.46
N THR A 44 -6.94 -3.88 -0.85
CA THR A 44 -6.09 -4.95 -1.40
C THR A 44 -4.59 -4.64 -1.31
N ASP A 45 -4.22 -3.39 -0.97
CA ASP A 45 -2.84 -3.05 -0.65
C ASP A 45 -2.40 -3.58 0.71
N PHE A 46 -3.27 -4.21 1.51
CA PHE A 46 -2.96 -4.76 2.83
C PHE A 46 -3.18 -6.28 2.87
N ASP A 47 -2.24 -7.03 3.45
CA ASP A 47 -2.31 -8.48 3.65
C ASP A 47 -2.84 -8.84 5.04
N SER A 48 -2.58 -8.00 6.05
CA SER A 48 -3.13 -8.19 7.40
C SER A 48 -4.63 -7.90 7.43
N SER A 49 -5.43 -8.84 7.95
CA SER A 49 -6.88 -8.67 8.15
C SER A 49 -7.20 -7.44 8.99
N ASP A 50 -6.42 -7.20 10.06
CA ASP A 50 -6.63 -6.08 10.97
C ASP A 50 -6.37 -4.76 10.25
N HIS A 51 -5.30 -4.70 9.44
CA HIS A 51 -5.03 -3.54 8.58
C HIS A 51 -6.11 -3.34 7.52
N GLN A 52 -6.61 -4.41 6.91
CA GLN A 52 -7.71 -4.31 5.93
C GLN A 52 -8.98 -3.73 6.55
N ILE A 53 -9.36 -4.19 7.74
CA ILE A 53 -10.55 -3.70 8.46
C ILE A 53 -10.41 -2.22 8.81
N ILE A 54 -9.24 -1.81 9.34
CA ILE A 54 -8.97 -0.41 9.67
C ILE A 54 -8.90 0.46 8.41
N ALA A 55 -8.27 -0.02 7.34
CA ALA A 55 -8.21 0.66 6.05
C ALA A 55 -9.61 0.84 5.46
N GLU A 56 -10.47 -0.16 5.56
CA GLU A 56 -11.85 -0.08 5.10
C GLU A 56 -12.65 0.99 5.86
N ALA A 57 -12.51 1.04 7.19
CA ALA A 57 -13.12 2.09 8.01
C ALA A 57 -12.60 3.49 7.61
N LEU A 58 -11.28 3.62 7.41
CA LEU A 58 -10.65 4.86 6.94
C LEU A 58 -11.20 5.28 5.58
N PHE A 59 -11.22 4.40 4.58
CA PHE A 59 -11.70 4.75 3.24
C PHE A 59 -13.19 5.07 3.20
N LYS A 60 -14.00 4.46 4.07
CA LYS A 60 -15.40 4.85 4.26
C LYS A 60 -15.52 6.22 4.91
N GLY A 61 -14.69 6.52 5.91
CA GLY A 61 -14.65 7.81 6.60
C GLY A 61 -14.22 8.96 5.70
N LEU A 62 -13.26 8.74 4.78
CA LEU A 62 -12.79 9.75 3.83
C LEU A 62 -13.91 10.33 2.95
N GLY A 63 -15.02 9.61 2.75
CA GLY A 63 -16.18 10.14 2.03
C GLY A 63 -16.99 11.22 2.77
N GLN A 64 -16.58 11.57 4.00
CA GLN A 64 -17.22 12.58 4.85
C GLN A 64 -16.30 13.82 5.00
N ASP A 65 -16.05 14.32 6.22
CA ASP A 65 -15.08 15.37 6.55
C ASP A 65 -13.81 14.80 7.24
N GLU A 66 -12.69 15.52 7.27
CA GLU A 66 -11.43 15.06 7.89
C GLU A 66 -11.53 14.81 9.41
N HIS A 67 -12.12 15.75 10.17
CA HIS A 67 -12.27 15.57 11.62
C HIS A 67 -13.30 14.47 11.92
N GLU A 68 -14.31 14.36 11.06
CA GLU A 68 -15.28 13.27 11.09
C GLU A 68 -14.65 11.94 10.69
N THR A 69 -13.62 11.93 9.84
CA THR A 69 -12.97 10.69 9.36
C THR A 69 -12.35 9.93 10.53
N ILE A 70 -11.58 10.59 11.40
CA ILE A 70 -10.93 9.90 12.51
C ILE A 70 -11.94 9.36 13.53
N HIS A 71 -12.96 10.16 13.87
CA HIS A 71 -14.05 9.68 14.73
C HIS A 71 -14.79 8.51 14.07
N PHE A 72 -15.05 8.59 12.76
CA PHE A 72 -15.67 7.51 12.01
C PHE A 72 -14.83 6.24 12.08
N VAL A 73 -13.50 6.32 11.91
CA VAL A 73 -12.62 5.15 12.06
C VAL A 73 -12.72 4.55 13.45
N GLN A 74 -12.70 5.38 14.50
CA GLN A 74 -12.80 4.92 15.88
C GLN A 74 -14.13 4.21 16.16
N ASP A 75 -15.23 4.79 15.70
CA ASP A 75 -16.59 4.26 15.92
C ASP A 75 -16.88 3.00 15.09
N ASN A 76 -16.23 2.83 13.93
CA ASN A 76 -16.47 1.72 13.01
C ASN A 76 -15.38 0.65 13.04
N THR A 77 -14.33 0.82 13.85
CA THR A 77 -13.33 -0.22 14.09
C THR A 77 -13.82 -1.13 15.22
N PRO A 78 -13.84 -2.47 15.03
CA PRO A 78 -14.23 -3.40 16.08
C PRO A 78 -13.43 -3.20 17.37
N GLU A 79 -14.06 -3.34 18.52
CA GLU A 79 -13.40 -3.20 19.84
C GLU A 79 -12.18 -4.13 19.99
N SER A 80 -12.22 -5.32 19.38
CA SER A 80 -11.09 -6.25 19.34
C SER A 80 -9.83 -5.69 18.66
N LEU A 81 -9.97 -4.64 17.85
CA LEU A 81 -8.88 -3.95 17.16
C LEU A 81 -8.55 -2.58 17.77
N ALA A 82 -9.19 -2.19 18.87
CA ALA A 82 -8.97 -0.89 19.51
C ALA A 82 -7.50 -0.67 19.93
N GLU A 83 -6.85 -1.71 20.46
CA GLU A 83 -5.42 -1.65 20.78
C GLU A 83 -4.58 -1.44 19.51
N ARG A 84 -4.91 -2.16 18.44
CA ARG A 84 -4.18 -2.05 17.17
C ARG A 84 -4.33 -0.66 16.55
N LEU A 85 -5.55 -0.12 16.55
CA LEU A 85 -5.82 1.24 16.10
C LEU A 85 -5.03 2.27 16.94
N THR A 86 -5.02 2.10 18.26
CA THR A 86 -4.25 2.97 19.17
C THR A 86 -2.75 2.91 18.88
N GLN A 87 -2.20 1.73 18.58
CA GLN A 87 -0.79 1.58 18.19
C GLN A 87 -0.47 2.32 16.87
N LEU A 88 -1.36 2.24 15.87
CA LEU A 88 -1.18 2.89 14.57
C LEU A 88 -1.34 4.41 14.63
N SER A 89 -2.26 4.91 15.46
CA SER A 89 -2.51 6.36 15.63
C SER A 89 -1.67 7.01 16.73
N GLY A 90 -0.84 6.24 17.44
CA GLY A 90 -0.10 6.70 18.61
C GLY A 90 1.01 7.72 18.28
N PRO A 91 1.31 8.66 19.20
CA PRO A 91 2.28 9.74 18.97
C PRO A 91 3.74 9.25 18.82
N GLY A 92 4.03 7.99 19.12
CA GLY A 92 5.36 7.38 18.95
C GLY A 92 5.55 6.69 17.60
N MET A 93 4.50 6.52 16.79
CA MET A 93 4.57 5.79 15.53
C MET A 93 5.23 6.61 14.42
N ILE A 94 5.03 7.92 14.44
CA ILE A 94 5.61 8.89 13.49
C ILE A 94 6.19 10.05 14.29
N THR A 95 7.49 10.27 14.15
CA THR A 95 8.21 11.33 14.88
C THR A 95 8.56 12.54 14.00
N GLU A 96 8.55 12.36 12.68
CA GLU A 96 8.71 13.44 11.71
C GLU A 96 7.48 14.35 11.75
N LYS A 97 7.71 15.66 11.64
CA LYS A 97 6.67 16.70 11.73
C LYS A 97 6.53 17.51 10.44
N ASN A 98 7.51 17.41 9.55
CA ASN A 98 7.44 18.07 8.26
C ASN A 98 6.45 17.33 7.36
N GLU A 99 5.34 17.98 7.03
CA GLU A 99 4.24 17.35 6.29
C GLU A 99 4.64 16.88 4.88
N ASP A 100 5.54 17.61 4.20
CA ASP A 100 6.03 17.22 2.88
C ASP A 100 6.82 15.92 2.94
N LYS A 101 7.66 15.76 3.97
CA LYS A 101 8.38 14.51 4.22
C LYS A 101 7.45 13.37 4.60
N LEU A 102 6.42 13.64 5.40
CA LEU A 102 5.40 12.63 5.74
C LEU A 102 4.67 12.15 4.49
N PHE A 103 4.34 13.06 3.58
CA PHE A 103 3.72 12.72 2.31
C PHE A 103 4.68 11.95 1.39
N GLU A 104 5.95 12.36 1.30
CA GLU A 104 6.99 11.61 0.60
C GLU A 104 7.11 10.18 1.13
N ASP A 105 7.13 10.01 2.44
CA ASP A 105 7.24 8.72 3.11
C ASP A 105 5.99 7.85 2.88
N LEU A 106 4.79 8.45 2.84
CA LEU A 106 3.55 7.76 2.46
C LEU A 106 3.66 7.19 1.04
N VAL A 107 4.06 8.02 0.07
CA VAL A 107 4.23 7.62 -1.33
C VAL A 107 5.28 6.51 -1.42
N ARG A 108 6.48 6.72 -0.84
CA ARG A 108 7.56 5.73 -0.85
C ARG A 108 7.12 4.41 -0.21
N SER A 109 6.36 4.44 0.88
CA SER A 109 5.95 3.23 1.59
C SER A 109 5.00 2.39 0.77
N LEU A 110 4.00 3.01 0.13
CA LEU A 110 3.08 2.32 -0.77
C LEU A 110 3.79 1.77 -2.01
N ILE A 111 4.67 2.55 -2.63
CA ILE A 111 5.42 2.10 -3.81
C ILE A 111 6.31 0.90 -3.47
N ASN A 112 7.01 0.95 -2.33
CA ASN A 112 7.80 -0.19 -1.85
C ASN A 112 6.95 -1.42 -1.55
N LEU A 113 5.77 -1.24 -0.96
CA LEU A 113 4.83 -2.33 -0.67
C LEU A 113 4.42 -3.06 -1.97
N ARG A 114 4.03 -2.29 -3.00
CA ARG A 114 3.67 -2.84 -4.31
C ARG A 114 4.86 -3.46 -5.04
N LEU A 115 6.06 -2.86 -4.95
CA LEU A 115 7.28 -3.42 -5.54
C LEU A 115 7.62 -4.79 -4.94
N ILE A 116 7.53 -4.95 -3.62
CA ILE A 116 7.79 -6.24 -2.96
C ILE A 116 6.84 -7.31 -3.49
N ARG A 117 5.55 -6.98 -3.65
CA ARG A 117 4.53 -7.90 -4.15
C ARG A 117 4.77 -8.27 -5.61
N ILE A 118 4.98 -7.29 -6.48
CA ILE A 118 5.26 -7.55 -7.90
C ILE A 118 6.53 -8.39 -8.07
N ASN A 119 7.58 -8.12 -7.30
CA ASN A 119 8.81 -8.93 -7.36
C ASN A 119 8.57 -10.36 -6.88
N THR A 120 7.75 -10.55 -5.85
CA THR A 120 7.36 -11.89 -5.38
C THR A 120 6.58 -12.64 -6.46
N LEU A 121 5.58 -12.00 -7.07
CA LEU A 121 4.76 -12.59 -8.13
C LEU A 121 5.60 -12.93 -9.37
N LEU A 122 6.48 -12.04 -9.82
CA LEU A 122 7.39 -12.30 -10.94
C LEU A 122 8.32 -13.49 -10.66
N ASN A 123 8.81 -13.64 -9.43
CA ASN A 123 9.64 -14.77 -9.05
C ASN A 123 8.84 -16.08 -9.02
N GLN A 124 7.60 -16.05 -8.54
CA GLN A 124 6.70 -17.22 -8.56
C GLN A 124 6.38 -17.65 -10.00
N ILE A 125 6.05 -16.70 -10.88
CA ILE A 125 5.77 -16.98 -12.29
C ILE A 125 6.99 -17.60 -12.97
N ARG A 126 8.20 -17.06 -12.72
CA ARG A 126 9.45 -17.62 -13.26
C ARG A 126 9.65 -19.07 -12.82
N PHE A 127 9.37 -19.38 -11.56
CA PHE A 127 9.49 -20.74 -11.04
C PHE A 127 8.51 -21.70 -11.73
N ILE A 128 7.25 -21.31 -11.88
CA ILE A 128 6.23 -22.13 -12.58
C ILE A 128 6.61 -22.32 -14.05
N GLN A 129 7.04 -21.27 -14.76
CA GLN A 129 7.46 -21.36 -16.15
C GLN A 129 8.67 -22.27 -16.37
N SER A 130 9.54 -22.42 -15.37
CA SER A 130 10.69 -23.33 -15.43
C SER A 130 10.35 -24.79 -15.15
N ASP A 131 9.11 -25.08 -14.73
CA ASP A 131 8.64 -26.44 -14.50
C ASP A 131 8.31 -27.12 -15.84
N GLU A 132 8.96 -28.25 -16.10
CA GLU A 132 8.81 -29.03 -17.33
C GLU A 132 7.39 -29.61 -17.49
N GLU A 133 6.65 -29.78 -16.39
CA GLU A 133 5.27 -30.28 -16.40
C GLU A 133 4.23 -29.21 -16.77
N THR A 134 4.63 -27.93 -16.87
CA THR A 134 3.71 -26.84 -17.24
C THR A 134 3.31 -26.95 -18.72
N ALA A 135 2.00 -26.98 -18.99
CA ALA A 135 1.48 -27.06 -20.35
C ALA A 135 1.79 -25.80 -21.18
N GLU A 136 1.93 -25.94 -22.50
CA GLU A 136 2.30 -24.82 -23.39
C GLU A 136 1.28 -23.67 -23.43
N LEU A 137 -0.02 -23.99 -23.27
CA LEU A 137 -1.07 -22.96 -23.14
C LEU A 137 -0.86 -22.14 -21.85
N ASP A 138 -0.56 -22.81 -20.73
CA ASP A 138 -0.28 -22.14 -19.46
C ASP A 138 0.99 -21.28 -19.55
N LYS A 139 2.02 -21.72 -20.28
CA LYS A 139 3.23 -20.92 -20.51
C LYS A 139 2.94 -19.60 -21.25
N THR A 140 2.01 -19.62 -22.20
CA THR A 140 1.59 -18.42 -22.95
C THR A 140 0.88 -17.42 -22.04
N ASP A 141 -0.02 -17.90 -21.18
CA ASP A 141 -0.70 -17.06 -20.19
C ASP A 141 0.27 -16.49 -19.15
N LEU A 142 1.20 -17.31 -18.65
CA LEU A 142 2.26 -16.88 -17.74
C LEU A 142 3.21 -15.85 -18.38
N HIS A 143 3.48 -15.96 -19.69
CA HIS A 143 4.26 -14.95 -20.42
C HIS A 143 3.54 -13.61 -20.47
N SER A 144 2.25 -13.62 -20.80
CA SER A 144 1.40 -12.42 -20.80
C SER A 144 1.36 -11.76 -19.42
N LEU A 145 1.24 -12.57 -18.36
CA LEU A 145 1.25 -12.10 -16.98
C LEU A 145 2.61 -11.50 -16.59
N THR A 146 3.72 -12.11 -17.01
CA THR A 146 5.08 -11.60 -16.81
C THR A 146 5.25 -10.22 -17.44
N LEU A 147 4.78 -10.04 -18.68
CA LEU A 147 4.85 -8.75 -19.37
C LEU A 147 4.06 -7.67 -18.62
N ASN A 148 2.83 -7.98 -18.21
CA ASN A 148 1.98 -7.07 -17.45
C ASN A 148 2.64 -6.61 -16.15
N TYR A 149 3.20 -7.54 -15.37
CA TYR A 149 3.88 -7.20 -14.12
C TYR A 149 5.22 -6.48 -14.33
N THR A 150 5.92 -6.75 -15.43
CA THR A 150 7.14 -6.01 -15.79
C THR A 150 6.83 -4.54 -16.09
N ILE A 151 5.76 -4.29 -16.84
CA ILE A 151 5.27 -2.93 -17.12
C ILE A 151 4.83 -2.24 -15.83
N ALA A 152 4.04 -2.93 -14.99
CA ALA A 152 3.58 -2.39 -13.71
C ALA A 152 4.75 -2.04 -12.77
N ARG A 153 5.78 -2.89 -12.70
CA ARG A 153 7.02 -2.60 -11.98
C ARG A 153 7.70 -1.34 -12.52
N GLY A 154 7.82 -1.20 -13.84
CA GLY A 154 8.43 -0.02 -14.47
C GLY A 154 7.72 1.27 -14.07
N LYS A 155 6.39 1.27 -13.95
CA LYS A 155 5.62 2.42 -13.44
C LYS A 155 5.95 2.76 -11.98
N LEU A 156 6.09 1.75 -11.12
CA LEU A 156 6.49 1.93 -9.72
C LEU A 156 7.92 2.48 -9.61
N ASP A 157 8.85 1.95 -10.40
CA ASP A 157 10.24 2.42 -10.43
C ASP A 157 10.33 3.89 -10.89
N MET A 158 9.53 4.29 -11.89
CA MET A 158 9.42 5.70 -12.31
C MET A 158 8.84 6.60 -11.21
N ALA A 159 7.83 6.13 -10.46
CA ALA A 159 7.25 6.87 -9.35
C ALA A 159 8.24 7.06 -8.19
N LEU A 160 9.10 6.06 -7.93
CA LEU A 160 10.11 6.11 -6.88
C LEU A 160 11.30 7.01 -7.24
N ALA A 161 11.65 7.10 -8.53
CA ALA A 161 12.82 7.86 -9.00
C ALA A 161 12.58 9.36 -9.10
N LYS A 162 11.32 9.82 -9.16
CA LYS A 162 11.00 11.24 -9.22
C LYS A 162 10.79 11.82 -7.82
N PRO A 163 11.19 13.08 -7.57
CA PRO A 163 10.78 13.78 -6.37
C PRO A 163 9.25 13.83 -6.33
N VAL A 164 8.69 13.64 -5.13
CA VAL A 164 7.26 13.80 -4.93
C VAL A 164 6.99 15.31 -5.00
N ASP A 165 6.14 15.73 -5.93
CA ASP A 165 5.74 17.13 -6.00
C ASP A 165 4.94 17.47 -4.74
N THR A 166 5.53 18.23 -3.82
CA THR A 166 4.83 18.86 -2.70
C THR A 166 4.41 20.25 -3.18
N ASN A 167 3.10 20.55 -3.10
CA ASN A 167 2.53 21.82 -3.54
C ASN A 167 2.74 22.91 -2.48
#